data_AF-A0A419DSF6-F1
#
_entry.id   AF-A0A419DSF6-F1
#
_cell.length_a   1.000
_cell.length_b   1.000
_cell.length_c   1.000
_cell.angle_alpha   90.00
_cell.angle_beta   90.00
_cell.angle_gamma   90.00
#
_symmetry.space_group_name_H-M   'P 1'
#
loop_
_entity.id
_entity.type
_entity.pdbx_description
1 polymer ?
#
loop_
_entity_poly.entity_id
_entity_poly.type
_entity_poly.pdbx_seq_one_letter_code
_entity_poly.pdbx_strand_id
1 'polypeptide(L)'
;MKHMPMINRLLAAVLLGYGGYLTLFDGASPHSIVFMLVGISQLATDLIFPAAETYDERQEEIKRKSGHMSYALSIVYVFVMLMLFQWNVIEDIMKAFMYLLFIQVMTFPVMMFIYNRRS
;
A
#
# COMPACT_ATOMS: atom_id res chain seq x y z
N MET A 1 -23.24 0.06 -12.17
CA MET A 1 -21.96 -0.30 -11.50
C MET A 1 -22.03 -0.09 -9.98
N LYS A 2 -23.02 -0.69 -9.28
CA LYS A 2 -23.32 -0.39 -7.86
C LYS A 2 -22.64 -1.32 -6.83
N HIS A 3 -21.99 -2.41 -7.29
CA HIS A 3 -21.42 -3.47 -6.44
C HIS A 3 -19.89 -3.50 -6.29
N MET A 4 -19.15 -2.70 -7.08
CA MET A 4 -17.69 -2.61 -7.00
C MET A 4 -17.12 -2.34 -5.60
N PRO A 5 -17.68 -1.45 -4.76
CA PRO A 5 -17.11 -1.18 -3.44
C PRO A 5 -17.25 -2.35 -2.47
N MET A 6 -18.28 -3.19 -2.63
CA MET A 6 -18.49 -4.36 -1.77
C MET A 6 -17.51 -5.49 -2.11
N ILE A 7 -17.19 -5.66 -3.39
CA ILE A 7 -16.20 -6.65 -3.86
C ILE A 7 -14.81 -6.30 -3.33
N ASN A 8 -14.38 -5.04 -3.44
CA ASN A 8 -13.05 -4.62 -2.97
C ASN A 8 -12.88 -4.79 -1.46
N ARG A 9 -13.92 -4.48 -0.67
CA ARG A 9 -13.92 -4.71 0.79
C ARG A 9 -13.89 -6.18 1.16
N LEU A 10 -14.65 -7.01 0.44
CA LEU A 10 -14.63 -8.46 0.64
C LEU A 10 -13.25 -9.03 0.30
N LEU A 11 -12.64 -8.56 -0.79
CA LEU A 11 -11.32 -8.99 -1.21
C LEU A 11 -10.25 -8.55 -0.19
N ALA A 12 -10.33 -7.33 0.33
CA ALA A 12 -9.47 -6.89 1.44
C ALA A 12 -9.64 -7.76 2.69
N ALA A 13 -10.88 -8.07 3.08
CA ALA A 13 -11.16 -8.92 4.24
C ALA A 13 -10.61 -10.34 4.06
N VAL A 14 -10.75 -10.92 2.86
CA VAL A 14 -10.18 -12.24 2.53
C VAL A 14 -8.66 -12.20 2.59
N LEU A 15 -8.02 -11.18 2.01
CA LEU A 15 -6.56 -11.04 2.03
C LEU A 15 -6.01 -10.83 3.44
N LEU A 16 -6.69 -10.03 4.28
CA LEU A 16 -6.32 -9.85 5.68
C LEU A 16 -6.52 -11.11 6.50
N GLY A 17 -7.67 -11.78 6.34
CA GLY A 17 -7.97 -13.01 7.05
C GLY A 17 -6.99 -14.12 6.69
N TYR A 18 -6.71 -14.31 5.40
CA TYR A 18 -5.77 -15.31 4.93
C TYR A 18 -4.32 -14.98 5.29
N GLY A 19 -3.89 -13.72 5.09
CA GLY A 19 -2.56 -13.27 5.48
C GLY A 19 -2.32 -13.35 6.99
N GLY A 20 -3.33 -12.99 7.80
CA GLY A 20 -3.31 -13.15 9.25
C GLY A 20 -3.24 -14.61 9.68
N TYR A 21 -4.05 -15.48 9.07
CA TYR A 21 -4.00 -16.93 9.29
C TYR A 21 -2.59 -17.48 9.03
N LEU A 22 -2.03 -17.24 7.84
CA LEU A 22 -0.69 -17.71 7.48
C LEU A 22 0.36 -17.20 8.47
N THR A 23 0.26 -15.94 8.91
CA THR A 23 1.21 -15.36 9.86
C THR A 23 1.15 -16.02 11.23
N LEU A 24 -0.04 -16.38 11.70
CA LEU A 24 -0.25 -17.01 13.01
C LEU A 24 0.14 -18.49 13.05
N PHE A 25 -0.12 -19.23 11.96
CA PHE A 25 0.05 -20.69 11.93
C PHE A 25 1.34 -21.14 11.23
N ASP A 26 1.74 -20.46 10.15
CA ASP A 26 2.93 -20.83 9.35
C ASP A 26 4.12 -19.86 9.58
N GLY A 27 3.90 -18.83 10.41
CA GLY A 27 4.87 -17.77 10.68
C GLY A 27 4.85 -16.64 9.66
N ALA A 28 5.54 -15.54 9.98
CA ALA A 28 5.60 -14.35 9.14
C ALA A 28 6.44 -14.59 7.87
N SER A 29 5.83 -15.20 6.87
CA SER A 29 6.42 -15.41 5.55
C SER A 29 6.22 -14.17 4.66
N PRO A 30 7.07 -13.96 3.63
CA PRO A 30 6.92 -12.83 2.72
C PRO A 30 5.52 -12.75 2.08
N HIS A 31 4.90 -13.90 1.82
CA HIS A 31 3.59 -13.98 1.16
C HIS A 31 2.47 -13.56 2.11
N SER A 32 2.55 -13.99 3.38
CA SER A 32 1.56 -13.60 4.40
C SER A 32 1.60 -12.09 4.66
N ILE A 33 2.81 -11.51 4.68
CA ILE A 33 3.04 -10.07 4.81
C ILE A 33 2.47 -9.31 3.61
N VAL A 34 2.71 -9.78 2.38
CA VAL A 34 2.17 -9.15 1.16
C VAL A 34 0.64 -9.12 1.19
N PHE A 35 -0.02 -10.24 1.54
CA PHE A 35 -1.48 -10.29 1.61
C PHE A 35 -2.05 -9.34 2.65
N MET A 36 -1.43 -9.26 3.82
CA MET A 36 -1.84 -8.30 4.84
C MET A 36 -1.65 -6.86 4.35
N LEU A 37 -0.54 -6.54 3.69
CA LEU A 37 -0.26 -5.20 3.21
C LEU A 37 -1.24 -4.71 2.14
N VAL A 38 -1.57 -5.58 1.19
CA VAL A 38 -2.57 -5.26 0.16
C VAL A 38 -3.93 -4.99 0.82
N GLY A 39 -4.33 -5.83 1.78
CA GLY A 39 -5.56 -5.63 2.53
C GLY A 39 -5.59 -4.33 3.33
N ILE A 40 -4.50 -4.00 4.04
CA ILE A 40 -4.37 -2.75 4.80
C ILE A 40 -4.42 -1.53 3.87
N SER A 41 -3.70 -1.59 2.74
CA SER A 41 -3.68 -0.49 1.76
C SER A 41 -5.06 -0.24 1.14
N GLN A 42 -5.82 -1.30 0.86
CA GLN A 42 -7.20 -1.18 0.41
C GLN A 42 -8.09 -0.53 1.47
N LEU A 43 -7.99 -0.96 2.74
CA LEU A 43 -8.74 -0.33 3.83
C LEU A 43 -8.37 1.14 4.04
N ALA A 44 -7.08 1.48 3.96
CA ALA A 44 -6.62 2.86 4.07
C ALA A 44 -7.18 3.74 2.95
N THR A 45 -7.26 3.20 1.72
CA THR A 45 -7.85 3.89 0.57
C THR A 45 -9.35 4.13 0.77
N ASP A 46 -10.08 3.11 1.25
CA ASP A 46 -11.51 3.18 1.56
C ASP A 46 -11.83 4.19 2.68
N LEU A 47 -10.91 4.39 3.63
CA LEU A 47 -11.04 5.40 4.68
C LEU A 47 -10.89 6.82 4.15
N ILE A 48 -10.02 7.03 3.15
CA ILE A 48 -9.77 8.35 2.57
C ILE A 48 -10.89 8.76 1.61
N PHE A 49 -11.42 7.78 0.84
CA PHE A 49 -12.53 7.98 -0.08
C PHE A 49 -13.65 6.99 0.24
N PRO A 50 -14.59 7.35 1.13
CA PRO A 50 -15.70 6.48 1.47
C PRO A 50 -16.54 6.16 0.24
N ALA A 51 -16.84 4.89 0.03
CA ALA A 51 -17.67 4.43 -1.10
C ALA A 51 -19.12 4.99 -1.12
N ALA A 52 -19.53 5.69 -0.07
CA ALA A 52 -20.81 6.38 0.02
C ALA A 52 -20.79 7.76 -0.66
N GLU A 53 -19.62 8.32 -0.93
CA GLU A 53 -19.48 9.57 -1.67
C GLU A 53 -19.63 9.31 -3.17
N THR A 54 -20.43 10.15 -3.84
CA THR A 54 -20.57 10.14 -5.30
C THR A 54 -19.24 10.45 -5.96
N TYR A 55 -18.91 9.71 -7.03
CA TYR A 55 -17.71 9.93 -7.85
C TYR A 55 -17.60 11.41 -8.24
N ASP A 56 -16.50 12.04 -7.83
CA ASP A 56 -16.18 13.45 -8.09
C ASP A 56 -14.86 13.49 -8.86
N GLU A 57 -14.78 14.34 -9.90
CA GLU A 57 -13.58 14.59 -10.69
C GLU A 57 -12.38 14.96 -9.80
N ARG A 58 -12.64 15.60 -8.66
CA ARG A 58 -11.63 15.88 -7.63
C ARG A 58 -10.97 14.62 -7.09
N GLN A 59 -11.73 13.55 -6.82
CA GLN A 59 -11.17 12.29 -6.29
C GLN A 59 -10.27 11.62 -7.33
N GLU A 60 -10.65 11.69 -8.62
CA GLU A 60 -9.84 11.16 -9.71
C GLU A 60 -8.51 11.91 -9.83
N GLU A 61 -8.55 13.25 -9.76
CA GLU A 61 -7.34 14.06 -9.81
C GLU A 61 -6.39 13.78 -8.63
N ILE A 62 -6.94 13.62 -7.42
CA ILE A 62 -6.14 13.26 -6.23
C ILE A 62 -5.51 11.88 -6.40
N LYS A 63 -6.26 10.88 -6.86
CA LYS A 63 -5.73 9.53 -7.12
C LYS A 63 -4.61 9.56 -8.16
N ARG A 64 -4.80 10.31 -9.25
CA ARG A 64 -3.78 10.46 -10.30
C ARG A 64 -2.51 11.12 -9.79
N LYS A 65 -2.61 12.27 -9.09
CA LYS A 65 -1.46 12.95 -8.47
C LYS A 65 -0.73 12.06 -7.46
N SER A 66 -1.48 11.35 -6.63
CA SER A 66 -0.94 10.42 -5.64
C SER A 66 -0.20 9.26 -6.29
N GLY A 67 -0.74 8.71 -7.39
CA GLY A 67 -0.11 7.64 -8.16
C GLY A 67 1.23 8.08 -8.77
N HIS A 68 1.27 9.24 -9.42
CA HIS A 68 2.51 9.78 -9.99
C HIS A 68 3.59 10.04 -8.94
N MET A 69 3.21 10.64 -7.80
CA MET A 69 4.17 10.87 -6.70
C MET A 69 4.66 9.57 -6.08
N SER A 70 3.77 8.60 -5.87
CA SER A 70 4.14 7.30 -5.32
C SER A 70 5.09 6.55 -6.24
N TYR A 71 4.88 6.66 -7.56
CA TYR A 71 5.78 6.12 -8.55
C TYR A 71 7.16 6.80 -8.52
N ALA A 72 7.21 8.14 -8.51
CA ALA A 72 8.46 8.87 -8.42
C ALA A 72 9.25 8.50 -7.14
N LEU A 73 8.56 8.44 -6.00
CA LEU A 73 9.14 8.04 -4.72
C LEU A 73 9.64 6.59 -4.74
N SER A 74 8.94 5.67 -5.43
CA SER A 74 9.39 4.27 -5.54
C SER A 74 10.77 4.14 -6.17
N ILE A 75 11.07 4.96 -7.19
CA ILE A 75 12.39 4.99 -7.84
C ILE A 75 13.44 5.46 -6.84
N VAL A 76 13.14 6.54 -6.09
CA VAL A 76 14.03 7.06 -5.05
C VAL A 76 14.29 6.03 -3.97
N TYR A 77 13.26 5.33 -3.49
CA TYR A 77 13.41 4.32 -2.45
C TYR A 77 14.29 3.15 -2.88
N VAL A 78 14.12 2.64 -4.11
CA VAL A 78 14.98 1.60 -4.66
C VAL A 78 16.43 2.09 -4.74
N PHE A 79 16.66 3.29 -5.24
CA PHE A 79 18.00 3.85 -5.35
C PHE A 79 18.67 4.01 -3.99
N VAL A 80 17.96 4.56 -3.00
CA VAL A 80 18.45 4.70 -1.62
C VAL A 80 18.76 3.33 -1.01
N MET A 81 17.88 2.34 -1.18
CA MET A 81 18.09 0.99 -0.67
C MET A 81 19.35 0.35 -1.27
N LEU A 82 19.55 0.49 -2.59
CA LEU A 82 20.76 0.00 -3.25
C LEU A 82 22.03 0.69 -2.75
N MET A 83 22.00 2.00 -2.50
CA MET A 83 23.14 2.71 -1.90
C MET A 83 23.44 2.22 -0.48
N LEU A 84 22.40 2.04 0.34
CA LEU A 84 22.55 1.52 1.71
C LEU A 84 23.13 0.10 1.73
N PHE A 85 22.70 -0.75 0.78
CA PHE A 85 23.25 -2.08 0.61
C PHE A 85 24.71 -2.02 0.14
N GLN A 86 25.02 -1.18 -0.85
CA GLN A 86 26.39 -1.00 -1.37
C GLN A 86 27.39 -0.55 -0.29
N TRP A 87 26.95 0.29 0.66
CA TRP A 87 27.78 0.73 1.79
C TRP A 87 27.77 -0.24 2.98
N ASN A 88 27.18 -1.44 2.85
CA ASN A 88 27.01 -2.41 3.92
C ASN A 88 26.30 -1.85 5.17
N VAL A 89 25.46 -0.81 5.01
CA VAL A 89 24.59 -0.32 6.09
C VAL A 89 23.45 -1.33 6.33
N ILE A 90 23.02 -1.99 5.25
CA ILE A 90 22.04 -3.07 5.27
C ILE A 90 22.78 -4.36 4.95
N GLU A 91 22.78 -5.29 5.90
CA GLU A 91 23.40 -6.62 5.74
C GLU A 91 22.41 -7.65 5.16
N ASP A 92 21.13 -7.55 5.54
CA ASP A 92 20.06 -8.46 5.12
C ASP A 92 19.19 -7.83 4.03
N ILE A 93 19.52 -8.15 2.77
CA ILE A 93 18.83 -7.60 1.61
C ILE A 93 17.36 -8.04 1.54
N MET A 94 17.03 -9.24 2.02
CA MET A 94 15.66 -9.76 1.97
C MET A 94 14.76 -8.98 2.92
N LYS A 95 15.23 -8.71 4.14
CA LYS A 95 14.53 -7.82 5.09
C LYS A 95 14.37 -6.41 4.52
N ALA A 96 15.41 -5.86 3.88
CA ALA A 96 15.33 -4.55 3.27
C ALA A 96 14.29 -4.46 2.14
N PHE A 97 14.19 -5.49 1.30
CA PHE A 97 13.13 -5.57 0.29
C PHE A 97 11.73 -5.64 0.92
N MET A 98 11.56 -6.32 2.06
CA MET A 98 10.28 -6.33 2.78
C MET A 98 9.91 -4.95 3.34
N TYR A 99 10.88 -4.22 3.92
CA TYR A 99 10.64 -2.84 4.37
C TYR A 99 10.34 -1.90 3.20
N LEU A 100 11.08 -2.04 2.10
CA LEU A 100 10.87 -1.26 0.88
C LEU A 100 9.46 -1.50 0.33
N LEU A 101 9.03 -2.75 0.26
CA LEU A 101 7.67 -3.12 -0.16
C LEU A 101 6.61 -2.48 0.74
N PHE A 102 6.79 -2.56 2.06
CA PHE A 102 5.89 -1.91 3.03
C PHE A 102 5.77 -0.40 2.76
N ILE A 103 6.91 0.29 2.68
CA ILE A 103 6.97 1.73 2.44
C ILE A 103 6.29 2.07 1.11
N GLN A 104 6.55 1.31 0.06
CA GLN A 104 6.00 1.55 -1.27
C GLN A 104 4.48 1.37 -1.31
N VAL A 105 3.96 0.28 -0.72
CA VAL A 105 2.52 0.01 -0.65
C VAL A 105 1.78 1.07 0.18
N MET A 106 2.41 1.59 1.24
CA MET A 106 1.82 2.62 2.10
C MET A 106 1.97 4.04 1.54
N THR A 107 2.92 4.29 0.63
CA THR A 107 3.15 5.63 0.06
C THR A 107 1.91 6.12 -0.68
N PHE A 108 1.22 5.25 -1.43
CA PHE A 108 0.01 5.63 -2.17
C PHE A 108 -1.13 6.14 -1.29
N PRO A 109 -1.61 5.40 -0.27
CA PRO A 109 -2.63 5.91 0.64
C PRO A 109 -2.16 7.13 1.44
N VAL A 110 -0.89 7.21 1.82
CA VAL A 110 -0.34 8.41 2.48
C VAL A 110 -0.43 9.64 1.58
N MET A 111 -0.03 9.52 0.31
CA MET A 111 -0.12 10.63 -0.65
C MET A 111 -1.57 11.03 -0.90
N MET A 112 -2.48 10.07 -1.02
CA MET A 112 -3.91 10.35 -1.16
C MET A 112 -4.45 11.15 0.04
N PHE A 113 -4.09 10.75 1.26
CA PHE A 113 -4.49 11.47 2.47
C PHE A 113 -3.96 12.91 2.51
N ILE A 114 -2.68 13.10 2.15
CA ILE A 114 -2.04 14.43 2.11
C ILE A 114 -2.74 15.33 1.08
N TYR A 115 -2.97 14.83 -0.13
CA TYR A 115 -3.62 15.61 -1.18
C TYR A 115 -5.08 15.90 -0.89
N ASN A 116 -5.81 14.95 -0.29
CA ASN A 116 -7.21 15.18 0.09
C ASN A 116 -7.35 16.31 1.11
N ARG A 117 -6.44 16.40 2.10
CA ARG A 117 -6.46 17.49 3.11
C ARG A 117 -6.07 18.86 2.58
N ARG A 118 -5.35 18.93 1.45
CA ARG A 118 -4.85 20.20 0.88
C ARG A 118 -5.76 20.80 -0.19
N SER A 119 -6.69 20.01 -0.72
CA SER A 119 -7.66 20.42 -1.72
C SER A 119 -8.98 20.80 -1.09
#